data_AF-F0Y6M1-F1
#
_entry.id   AF-F0Y6M1-F1
#
_cell.length_a   1.000
_cell.length_b   1.000
_cell.length_c   1.000
_cell.angle_alpha   90.00
_cell.angle_beta   90.00
_cell.angle_gamma   90.00
#
_symmetry.space_group_name_H-M   'P 1'
#
loop_
_entity.id
_entity.type
_entity.pdbx_description
1 polymer ?
#
loop_
_entity_poly.entity_id
_entity_poly.type
_entity_poly.pdbx_seq_one_letter_code
_entity_poly.pdbx_strand_id
1 'polypeptide(L)'
;VRILLEAGADPNTRIIINGRQELFIFPLHLAISKKSDKMVKLLIEHGAGLELRQADGATGLLNAIRLNEGKIALTLLRAGAPFSSMPGIQQAWSCPALQWAIKDSQPRAVQMLIEEGADLELKDSDGLTALQVAMWRNERKVVLTLLRAGA
;
A
#
# COMPACT_ATOMS: atom_id res chain seq x y z
N VAL A 1 -2.85 9.57 22.10
CA VAL A 1 -2.85 9.90 20.65
C VAL A 1 -4.00 10.81 20.28
N ARG A 2 -5.27 10.44 20.50
CA ARG A 2 -6.43 11.31 20.21
C ARG A 2 -6.28 12.75 20.74
N ILE A 3 -6.06 12.90 22.05
CA ILE A 3 -5.86 14.21 22.69
C ILE A 3 -4.70 15.00 22.04
N LEU A 4 -3.64 14.32 21.59
CA LEU A 4 -2.51 15.00 20.95
C LEU A 4 -2.89 15.52 19.56
N LEU A 5 -3.61 14.72 18.77
CA LEU A 5 -4.09 15.12 17.44
C LEU A 5 -5.13 16.24 17.55
N GLU A 6 -6.05 16.16 18.51
CA GLU A 6 -7.03 17.22 18.82
C GLU A 6 -6.34 18.52 19.29
N ALA A 7 -5.20 18.41 19.95
CA ALA A 7 -4.35 19.56 20.33
C ALA A 7 -3.50 20.10 19.16
N GLY A 8 -3.66 19.58 17.94
CA GLY A 8 -2.97 20.06 16.73
C GLY A 8 -1.62 19.39 16.45
N ALA A 9 -1.33 18.24 17.07
CA ALA A 9 -0.16 17.46 16.66
C ALA A 9 -0.30 17.01 15.20
N ASP A 10 0.73 17.26 14.39
CA ASP A 10 0.75 16.89 12.98
C ASP A 10 0.80 15.36 12.78
N PRO A 11 -0.24 14.72 12.20
CA PRO A 11 -0.24 13.28 11.93
C PRO A 11 0.75 12.87 10.82
N ASN A 12 1.34 13.84 10.12
CA ASN A 12 2.29 13.66 9.02
C ASN A 12 3.73 13.96 9.44
N THR A 13 4.00 14.04 10.75
CA THR A 13 5.36 14.28 11.22
C THR A 13 6.30 13.15 10.76
N ARG A 14 7.49 13.53 10.28
CA ARG A 14 8.50 12.55 9.87
C ARG A 14 9.20 11.98 11.11
N ILE A 15 9.11 10.67 11.30
CA ILE A 15 9.75 9.94 12.40
C ILE A 15 11.09 9.40 11.89
N ILE A 16 12.20 9.85 12.48
CA ILE A 16 13.55 9.37 12.15
C ILE A 16 13.89 8.15 13.03
N ILE A 17 14.32 7.05 12.40
CA ILE A 17 14.67 5.81 13.08
C ILE A 17 16.18 5.72 13.23
N ASN A 18 16.66 5.39 14.43
CA ASN A 18 18.08 5.20 14.75
C ASN A 18 18.99 6.40 14.41
N GLY A 19 18.43 7.62 14.37
CA GLY A 19 19.18 8.85 14.08
C GLY A 19 19.67 8.99 12.64
N ARG A 20 19.32 8.06 11.74
CA ARG A 20 19.72 8.12 10.32
C ARG A 20 18.60 8.79 9.52
N GLN A 21 18.85 9.97 8.95
CA GLN A 21 17.82 10.70 8.20
C GLN A 21 17.27 9.88 7.02
N GLU A 22 18.09 8.99 6.46
CA GLU A 22 17.74 8.03 5.40
C GLU A 22 16.63 7.06 5.84
N LEU A 23 16.51 6.75 7.13
CA LEU A 23 15.54 5.80 7.68
C LEU A 23 14.44 6.57 8.40
N PHE A 24 13.34 6.81 7.69
CA PHE A 24 12.19 7.53 8.20
C PHE A 24 10.89 6.83 7.87
N ILE A 25 9.90 7.06 8.73
CA ILE A 25 8.51 6.64 8.55
C ILE A 25 7.58 7.80 8.96
N PHE A 26 6.27 7.61 8.77
CA PHE A 26 5.24 8.52 9.27
C PHE A 26 4.35 7.80 10.30
N PRO A 27 3.62 8.51 11.17
CA PRO A 27 2.71 7.92 12.14
C PRO A 27 1.78 6.86 11.54
N LEU A 28 1.28 7.10 10.32
CA LEU A 28 0.44 6.13 9.60
C LEU A 28 1.18 4.81 9.31
N HIS A 29 2.40 4.86 8.78
CA HIS A 29 3.22 3.66 8.55
C HIS A 29 3.53 2.90 9.86
N LEU A 30 3.76 3.63 10.96
CA LEU A 30 3.96 3.02 12.27
C LEU A 30 2.69 2.29 12.73
N ALA A 31 1.52 2.91 12.62
CA ALA A 31 0.25 2.30 12.98
C ALA A 31 -0.03 1.01 12.17
N ILE A 32 0.31 1.03 10.88
CA ILE A 32 0.18 -0.12 9.97
C ILE A 32 1.16 -1.24 10.35
N SER A 33 2.43 -0.93 10.62
CA SER A 33 3.42 -1.94 11.07
C SER A 33 3.07 -2.55 12.43
N LYS A 34 2.34 -1.82 13.27
CA LYS A 34 1.76 -2.32 14.53
C LYS A 34 0.40 -3.00 14.35
N LYS A 35 -0.10 -3.15 13.12
CA LYS A 35 -1.36 -3.81 12.76
C LYS A 35 -2.57 -3.23 13.53
N SER A 36 -2.53 -1.92 13.79
CA SER A 36 -3.53 -1.27 14.63
C SER A 36 -4.60 -0.56 13.80
N ASP A 37 -5.67 -1.28 13.46
CA ASP A 37 -6.82 -0.73 12.72
C ASP A 37 -7.35 0.57 13.35
N LYS A 38 -7.46 0.59 14.68
CA LYS A 38 -7.98 1.74 15.44
C LYS A 38 -7.08 2.96 15.26
N MET A 39 -5.77 2.77 15.28
CA MET A 39 -4.82 3.87 15.13
C MET A 39 -4.75 4.35 13.69
N VAL A 40 -4.84 3.45 12.72
CA VAL A 40 -4.93 3.79 11.29
C VAL A 40 -6.14 4.69 11.05
N LYS A 41 -7.34 4.27 11.49
CA LYS A 41 -8.57 5.08 11.35
C LYS A 41 -8.44 6.43 12.01
N LEU A 42 -7.95 6.47 13.25
CA LEU A 42 -7.77 7.71 14.00
C LEU A 42 -6.83 8.70 13.28
N LEU A 43 -5.73 8.20 12.71
CA LEU A 43 -4.78 9.05 11.98
C LEU A 43 -5.38 9.57 10.67
N ILE A 44 -6.10 8.72 9.93
CA ILE A 44 -6.81 9.13 8.71
C ILE A 44 -7.87 10.20 9.01
N GLU A 45 -8.66 10.01 10.08
CA GLU A 45 -9.67 10.98 10.56
C GLU A 45 -9.07 12.36 10.86
N HIS A 46 -7.78 12.42 11.19
CA HIS A 46 -7.07 13.68 11.50
C HIS A 46 -6.18 14.17 10.34
N GLY A 47 -6.31 13.62 9.13
CA GLY A 47 -5.62 14.13 7.95
C GLY A 47 -4.23 13.51 7.70
N ALA A 48 -4.00 12.27 8.13
CA ALA A 48 -2.82 11.54 7.73
C ALA A 48 -2.76 11.36 6.20
N GLY A 49 -1.66 11.78 5.59
CA GLY A 49 -1.43 11.70 4.15
C GLY A 49 -1.27 10.25 3.70
N LEU A 50 -2.19 9.80 2.86
CA LEU A 50 -2.22 8.42 2.34
C LEU A 50 -1.15 8.15 1.28
N GLU A 51 -0.68 9.20 0.61
CA GLU A 51 0.36 9.14 -0.42
C GLU A 51 1.78 9.33 0.13
N LEU A 52 1.92 9.64 1.42
CA LEU A 52 3.22 9.81 2.04
C LEU A 52 4.02 8.51 1.94
N ARG A 53 5.29 8.65 1.61
CA ARG A 53 6.20 7.53 1.36
C ARG A 53 7.25 7.48 2.45
N GLN A 54 7.39 6.34 3.11
CA GLN A 54 8.52 6.13 4.02
C GLN A 54 9.84 6.00 3.24
N ALA A 55 10.96 5.80 3.95
CA ALA A 55 12.31 5.72 3.37
C ALA A 55 12.47 4.79 2.15
N ASP A 56 11.82 3.63 2.16
CA ASP A 56 11.90 2.66 1.06
C ASP A 56 10.96 2.99 -0.12
N GLY A 57 10.27 4.13 -0.08
CA GLY A 57 9.33 4.57 -1.10
C GLY A 57 7.92 4.02 -0.94
N ALA A 58 7.67 3.12 0.01
CA ALA A 58 6.35 2.52 0.22
C ALA A 58 5.36 3.50 0.83
N THR A 59 4.13 3.51 0.30
CA THR A 59 2.97 4.17 0.90
C THR A 59 2.36 3.30 2.00
N GLY A 60 1.41 3.86 2.75
CA GLY A 60 0.62 3.11 3.72
C GLY A 60 -0.06 1.88 3.11
N LEU A 61 -0.66 2.01 1.91
CA LEU A 61 -1.34 0.91 1.24
C LEU A 61 -0.37 -0.23 0.91
N LEU A 62 0.78 0.09 0.31
CA LEU A 62 1.78 -0.92 -0.04
C LEU A 62 2.31 -1.63 1.21
N ASN A 63 2.51 -0.91 2.32
CA ASN A 63 2.89 -1.52 3.59
C ASN A 63 1.81 -2.46 4.14
N ALA A 64 0.53 -2.08 4.06
CA ALA A 64 -0.57 -2.95 4.51
C ALA A 64 -0.63 -4.25 3.69
N ILE A 65 -0.43 -4.16 2.38
CA ILE A 65 -0.37 -5.34 1.48
C ILE A 65 0.86 -6.20 1.82
N ARG A 66 2.05 -5.61 1.94
CA ARG A 66 3.28 -6.35 2.33
C ARG A 66 3.14 -7.08 3.66
N LEU A 67 2.34 -6.56 4.58
CA LEU A 67 2.07 -7.18 5.89
C LEU A 67 0.87 -8.14 5.88
N ASN A 68 0.22 -8.33 4.73
CA ASN A 68 -1.01 -9.11 4.54
C ASN A 68 -2.17 -8.63 5.45
N GLU A 69 -2.23 -7.32 5.72
CA GLU A 69 -3.23 -6.69 6.57
C GLU A 69 -4.40 -6.18 5.73
N GLY A 70 -5.20 -7.12 5.21
CA GLY A 70 -6.25 -6.80 4.25
C GLY A 70 -7.32 -5.81 4.75
N LYS A 71 -7.63 -5.85 6.05
CA LYS A 71 -8.59 -4.90 6.66
C LYS A 71 -8.05 -3.47 6.70
N ILE A 72 -6.76 -3.32 6.95
CA ILE A 72 -6.07 -2.03 6.92
C ILE A 72 -5.96 -1.54 5.48
N ALA A 73 -5.59 -2.42 4.54
CA ALA A 73 -5.55 -2.08 3.11
C ALA A 73 -6.91 -1.56 2.62
N LEU A 74 -8.00 -2.28 2.94
CA LEU A 74 -9.35 -1.86 2.62
C LEU A 74 -9.73 -0.51 3.25
N THR A 75 -9.31 -0.28 4.50
CA THR A 75 -9.54 1.01 5.18
C THR A 75 -8.84 2.16 4.46
N LEU A 76 -7.61 1.93 3.97
CA LEU A 76 -6.83 2.92 3.23
C LEU A 76 -7.44 3.19 1.84
N LEU A 77 -7.84 2.14 1.11
CA LEU A 77 -8.49 2.26 -0.20
C LEU A 77 -9.78 3.07 -0.11
N ARG A 78 -10.64 2.75 0.86
CA ARG A 78 -11.88 3.49 1.11
C ARG A 78 -11.68 4.93 1.58
N ALA A 79 -10.51 5.23 2.13
CA ALA A 79 -10.10 6.59 2.46
C ALA A 79 -9.50 7.35 1.26
N GLY A 80 -9.38 6.71 0.09
CA GLY A 80 -8.86 7.32 -1.14
C GLY A 80 -7.36 7.12 -1.35
N ALA A 81 -6.73 6.13 -0.69
CA ALA A 81 -5.32 5.82 -0.95
C ALA A 81 -5.13 5.35 -2.40
N PRO A 82 -4.14 5.86 -3.14
CA PRO A 82 -3.92 5.44 -4.52
C PRO A 82 -3.42 3.99 -4.58
N PHE A 83 -3.89 3.24 -5.58
CA PHE A 83 -3.40 1.88 -5.89
C PHE A 83 -1.93 1.85 -6.32
N SER A 84 -1.47 2.96 -6.90
CA SER A 84 -0.12 3.14 -7.39
C SER A 84 0.75 3.83 -6.34
N SER A 85 2.00 3.40 -6.28
CA SER A 85 3.05 4.12 -5.56
C SER A 85 4.25 4.27 -6.49
N MET A 86 4.56 5.52 -6.87
CA MET A 86 5.72 5.88 -7.69
C MET A 86 7.02 5.85 -6.87
N PRO A 87 8.13 5.29 -7.36
CA PRO A 87 9.26 4.99 -6.49
C PRO A 87 9.88 6.22 -5.82
N GLY A 88 10.35 6.02 -4.59
CA GLY A 88 11.34 6.89 -3.96
C GLY A 88 12.73 6.65 -4.57
N ILE A 89 13.65 7.61 -4.37
CA ILE A 89 14.94 7.80 -5.05
C ILE A 89 15.87 6.55 -5.01
N GLN A 90 15.61 5.57 -4.15
CA GLN A 90 16.53 4.46 -3.88
C GLN A 90 16.10 3.10 -4.44
N GLN A 91 14.89 2.98 -4.99
CA GLN A 91 14.38 1.76 -5.60
C GLN A 91 13.52 2.19 -6.79
N ALA A 92 14.06 2.20 -8.00
CA ALA A 92 13.39 2.61 -9.25
C ALA A 92 12.24 1.66 -9.69
N TRP A 93 11.54 1.05 -8.74
CA TRP A 93 10.51 0.05 -8.97
C TRP A 93 9.14 0.66 -8.66
N SER A 94 8.50 1.23 -9.67
CA SER A 94 7.05 1.47 -9.63
C SER A 94 6.37 0.11 -9.64
N CYS A 95 5.98 -0.40 -8.46
CA CYS A 95 5.16 -1.60 -8.38
C CYS A 95 3.79 -1.20 -7.84
N PRO A 96 2.75 -1.19 -8.69
CA PRO A 96 1.40 -0.98 -8.20
C PRO A 96 1.02 -2.07 -7.19
N ALA A 97 0.13 -1.72 -6.26
CA ALA A 97 -0.35 -2.60 -5.20
C ALA A 97 -0.76 -3.99 -5.71
N LEU A 98 -1.41 -4.04 -6.88
CA LEU A 98 -1.91 -5.27 -7.49
C LEU A 98 -0.77 -6.22 -7.89
N GLN A 99 0.23 -5.76 -8.64
CA GLN A 99 1.38 -6.57 -9.03
C GLN A 99 2.17 -7.04 -7.81
N TRP A 100 2.29 -6.22 -6.76
CA TRP A 100 2.95 -6.66 -5.54
C TRP A 100 2.19 -7.82 -4.88
N ALA A 101 0.87 -7.71 -4.76
CA ALA A 101 0.04 -8.78 -4.22
C ALA A 101 0.16 -10.09 -5.03
N ILE A 102 0.38 -10.01 -6.34
CA ILE A 102 0.64 -11.17 -7.22
C ILE A 102 2.05 -11.72 -6.98
N LYS A 103 3.08 -10.87 -6.96
CA LYS A 103 4.48 -11.28 -6.74
C LYS A 103 4.66 -11.95 -5.38
N ASP A 104 3.90 -11.54 -4.37
CA ASP A 104 3.90 -12.09 -3.02
C ASP A 104 2.84 -13.19 -2.78
N SER A 105 2.17 -13.66 -3.84
CA SER A 105 1.20 -14.77 -3.78
C SER A 105 0.06 -14.55 -2.77
N GLN A 106 -0.51 -13.34 -2.75
CA GLN A 106 -1.60 -12.92 -1.87
C GLN A 106 -2.95 -12.85 -2.60
N PRO A 107 -3.64 -13.98 -2.88
CA PRO A 107 -4.85 -13.99 -3.69
C PRO A 107 -6.01 -13.19 -3.08
N ARG A 108 -6.06 -13.05 -1.75
CA ARG A 108 -7.08 -12.22 -1.07
C ARG A 108 -6.84 -10.73 -1.30
N ALA A 109 -5.59 -10.29 -1.26
CA ALA A 109 -5.25 -8.89 -1.57
C ALA A 109 -5.49 -8.59 -3.04
N VAL A 110 -5.16 -9.52 -3.94
CA VAL A 110 -5.49 -9.41 -5.38
C VAL A 110 -6.99 -9.22 -5.59
N GLN A 111 -7.82 -10.09 -5.01
CA GLN A 111 -9.26 -10.01 -5.16
C GLN A 111 -9.81 -8.67 -4.63
N MET A 112 -9.38 -8.25 -3.45
CA MET A 112 -9.79 -6.97 -2.86
C MET A 112 -9.39 -5.78 -3.71
N LEU A 113 -8.16 -5.76 -4.25
CA LEU A 113 -7.70 -4.65 -5.09
C LEU A 113 -8.51 -4.55 -6.38
N ILE A 114 -8.86 -5.69 -6.98
CA ILE A 114 -9.76 -5.74 -8.14
C ILE A 114 -11.15 -5.22 -7.78
N GLU A 115 -11.73 -5.67 -6.66
CA GLU A 115 -13.06 -5.26 -6.18
C GLU A 115 -13.13 -3.75 -5.87
N GLU A 116 -12.04 -3.16 -5.39
CA GLU A 116 -11.95 -1.72 -5.11
C GLU A 116 -11.60 -0.89 -6.36
N GLY A 117 -11.39 -1.52 -7.53
CA GLY A 117 -11.21 -0.82 -8.81
C GLY A 117 -9.77 -0.52 -9.19
N ALA A 118 -8.81 -1.37 -8.79
CA ALA A 118 -7.44 -1.28 -9.28
C ALA A 118 -7.38 -1.36 -10.82
N ASP A 119 -6.59 -0.48 -11.43
CA ASP A 119 -6.30 -0.52 -12.86
C ASP A 119 -5.47 -1.77 -13.21
N LEU A 120 -6.07 -2.67 -14.00
CA LEU A 120 -5.47 -3.94 -14.40
C LEU A 120 -4.44 -3.78 -15.53
N GLU A 121 -4.54 -2.68 -16.29
CA GLU A 121 -3.66 -2.36 -17.42
C GLU A 121 -2.44 -1.53 -17.01
N LEU A 122 -2.43 -1.03 -15.76
CA LEU A 122 -1.29 -0.32 -15.21
C LEU A 122 -0.06 -1.23 -15.23
N LYS A 123 1.03 -0.74 -15.82
CA LYS A 123 2.29 -1.48 -15.93
C LYS A 123 3.17 -1.24 -14.72
N ASP A 124 3.87 -2.28 -14.28
CA ASP A 124 4.95 -2.15 -13.30
C ASP A 124 6.24 -1.62 -13.94
N SER A 125 7.31 -1.52 -13.15
CA SER A 125 8.62 -1.06 -13.60
C SER A 125 9.26 -1.93 -14.68
N ASP A 126 8.84 -3.19 -14.81
CA ASP A 126 9.29 -4.10 -15.85
C ASP A 126 8.45 -3.96 -17.13
N GLY A 127 7.47 -3.04 -17.13
CA GLY A 127 6.54 -2.82 -18.24
C GLY A 127 5.43 -3.88 -18.31
N LEU A 128 5.24 -4.67 -17.24
CA LEU A 128 4.30 -5.79 -17.21
C LEU A 128 2.96 -5.41 -16.57
N THR A 129 1.86 -5.84 -17.18
CA THR A 129 0.52 -5.76 -16.59
C THR A 129 0.33 -6.81 -15.49
N ALA A 130 -0.72 -6.67 -14.68
CA ALA A 130 -1.05 -7.64 -13.64
C ALA A 130 -1.20 -9.07 -14.19
N LEU A 131 -1.86 -9.20 -15.35
CA LEU A 131 -2.04 -10.50 -16.02
C LEU A 131 -0.70 -11.11 -16.44
N GLN A 132 0.20 -10.31 -17.03
CA GLN A 132 1.51 -10.78 -17.47
C GLN A 132 2.37 -11.26 -16.29
N VAL A 133 2.37 -10.51 -15.17
CA VAL A 133 3.05 -10.92 -13.93
C VAL A 133 2.48 -12.23 -13.40
N ALA A 134 1.15 -12.39 -13.38
CA ALA A 134 0.50 -13.63 -12.92
C ALA A 134 0.85 -14.85 -13.81
N MET A 135 0.96 -14.65 -15.12
CA MET A 135 1.39 -15.69 -16.06
C MET A 135 2.85 -16.09 -15.84
N TRP A 136 3.76 -15.11 -15.68
CA TRP A 136 5.17 -15.36 -15.38
C TRP A 136 5.36 -16.13 -14.07
N ARG A 137 4.51 -15.86 -13.07
CA ARG A 137 4.49 -16.54 -11.77
C ARG A 137 3.79 -17.90 -11.79
N ASN A 138 3.16 -18.29 -12.92
CA ASN A 138 2.34 -19.48 -13.05
C ASN A 138 1.19 -19.56 -12.01
N GLU A 139 0.61 -18.42 -11.63
CA GLU A 139 -0.48 -18.34 -10.64
C GLU A 139 -1.85 -18.52 -11.30
N ARG A 140 -2.16 -19.75 -11.71
CA ARG A 140 -3.39 -20.07 -12.47
C ARG A 140 -4.68 -19.51 -11.86
N LYS A 141 -4.81 -19.54 -10.53
CA LYS A 141 -6.00 -18.98 -9.83
C LYS A 141 -6.11 -17.47 -10.05
N VAL A 142 -4.99 -16.75 -9.90
CA VAL A 142 -4.94 -15.30 -10.08
C VAL A 142 -5.15 -14.92 -11.54
N VAL A 143 -4.56 -15.67 -12.49
CA VAL A 143 -4.82 -15.50 -13.93
C VAL A 143 -6.32 -15.60 -14.22
N LEU A 144 -7.00 -16.61 -13.70
CA LEU A 144 -8.45 -16.75 -13.89
C LEU A 144 -9.24 -15.61 -13.24
N THR A 145 -8.82 -15.12 -12.07
CA THR A 145 -9.46 -13.96 -11.43
C THR A 145 -9.30 -12.69 -12.27
N LEU A 146 -8.09 -12.42 -12.79
CA LEU A 146 -7.81 -11.26 -13.63
C LEU A 146 -8.59 -11.30 -14.95
N LEU A 147 -8.60 -12.45 -15.64
CA LEU A 147 -9.37 -12.62 -16.88
C LEU A 147 -10.89 -12.44 -16.65
N ARG A 148 -11.42 -12.91 -15.52
CA ARG A 148 -12.83 -12.69 -15.15
C ARG A 148 -13.14 -11.22 -14.86
N ALA A 149 -12.14 -10.47 -14.42
CA ALA A 149 -12.23 -9.03 -14.16
C ALA A 149 -12.00 -8.18 -15.41
N GLY A 150 -11.69 -8.79 -16.56
CA GLY A 150 -11.52 -8.11 -17.85
C GLY A 150 -10.09 -7.60 -18.13
N ALA A 151 -9.08 -8.15 -17.46
CA ALA A 151 -7.67 -7.97 -17.83
C ALA A 151 -7.26 -8.74 -19.10
#